data_AF-A0A3R8SR83-F1
#
_entry.id   AF-A0A3R8SR83-F1
#
_cell.length_a   1.000
_cell.length_b   1.000
_cell.length_c   1.000
_cell.angle_alpha   90.00
_cell.angle_beta   90.00
_cell.angle_gamma   90.00
#
_symmetry.space_group_name_H-M   'P 1'
#
loop_
_entity.id
_entity.type
_entity.pdbx_description
1 polymer ?
#
loop_
_entity_poly.entity_id
_entity_poly.type
_entity_poly.pdbx_seq_one_letter_code
_entity_poly.pdbx_strand_id
1 'polypeptide(L)'
;MKNTVNDKDAEQLRKEIKDLIKSLDMNQKEAADVVAEDLGREDNFYESFRQDLKRCKSIEKLTNYLNILKSSEKYLALHKIQARYEGDVEVLGVEMQRAIHRISKQIADHIEKQEAISAECEPTQ
;
A
#
# COMPACT_ATOMS: atom_id res chain seq x y z
N MET A 1 -24.40 32.55 6.04
CA MET A 1 -24.19 31.13 5.70
C MET A 1 -22.98 31.04 4.75
N LYS A 2 -21.74 30.89 5.24
CA LYS A 2 -20.56 30.85 4.34
C LYS A 2 -19.47 29.81 4.65
N ASN A 3 -19.52 29.05 5.74
CA ASN A 3 -18.39 28.17 6.13
C ASN A 3 -18.73 26.67 6.25
N THR A 4 -19.96 26.24 5.96
CA THR A 4 -20.37 24.83 6.18
C THR A 4 -19.85 23.86 5.13
N VAL A 5 -19.60 24.34 3.89
CA VAL A 5 -19.10 23.48 2.79
C VAL A 5 -17.64 23.12 3.03
N ASN A 6 -16.78 24.12 3.25
CA ASN A 6 -15.36 23.91 3.56
C ASN A 6 -15.13 23.07 4.82
N ASP A 7 -16.02 23.16 5.82
CA ASP A 7 -15.91 22.34 7.02
C ASP A 7 -16.18 20.85 6.76
N LYS A 8 -17.15 20.53 5.90
CA LYS A 8 -17.43 19.15 5.48
C LYS A 8 -16.32 18.58 4.61
N ASP A 9 -15.82 19.38 3.66
CA ASP A 9 -14.73 18.95 2.78
C ASP A 9 -13.45 18.69 3.57
N ALA A 10 -13.14 19.53 4.56
CA ALA A 10 -11.99 19.31 5.44
C ALA A 10 -12.19 18.08 6.32
N GLU A 11 -13.40 17.82 6.81
CA GLU A 11 -13.72 16.62 7.56
C GLU A 11 -13.53 15.35 6.71
N GLN A 12 -14.01 15.37 5.47
CA GLN A 12 -13.85 14.29 4.52
C GLN A 12 -12.37 14.04 4.20
N LEU A 13 -11.57 15.08 3.94
CA LEU A 13 -10.13 14.92 3.72
C LEU A 13 -9.39 14.36 4.94
N ARG A 14 -9.73 14.81 6.16
CA ARG A 14 -9.15 14.23 7.39
C ARG A 14 -9.49 12.76 7.55
N LYS A 15 -10.69 12.35 7.12
CA LYS A 15 -11.11 10.95 7.13
C LYS A 15 -10.32 10.15 6.10
N GLU A 16 -10.21 10.64 4.86
CA GLU A 16 -9.44 10.01 3.80
C GLU A 16 -7.97 9.80 4.18
N ILE A 17 -7.33 10.80 4.80
CA ILE A 17 -5.95 10.66 5.27
C ILE A 17 -5.86 9.55 6.33
N LYS A 18 -6.80 9.49 7.29
CA LYS A 18 -6.78 8.45 8.33
C LYS A 18 -7.02 7.05 7.75
N ASP A 19 -7.92 6.94 6.79
CA ASP A 19 -8.23 5.67 6.14
C ASP A 19 -7.04 5.20 5.28
N LEU A 20 -6.36 6.13 4.59
CA LEU A 20 -5.13 5.85 3.85
C LEU A 20 -3.99 5.38 4.76
N ILE A 21 -3.79 6.04 5.90
CA ILE A 21 -2.77 5.64 6.89
C ILE A 21 -3.02 4.20 7.35
N LYS A 22 -4.27 3.85 7.63
CA LYS A 22 -4.66 2.47 7.99
C LYS A 22 -4.45 1.49 6.85
N SER A 23 -4.83 1.85 5.61
CA SER A 23 -4.69 0.94 4.47
C SER A 23 -3.23 0.65 4.11
N LEU A 24 -2.34 1.59 4.43
CA LEU A 24 -0.90 1.44 4.27
C LEU A 24 -0.23 0.76 5.46
N ASP A 25 -1.00 0.28 6.45
CA ASP A 25 -0.49 -0.29 7.70
C ASP A 25 0.60 0.60 8.31
N MET A 26 0.31 1.89 8.40
CA MET A 26 1.18 2.88 9.04
C MET A 26 0.56 3.36 10.34
N ASN A 27 1.41 3.62 11.32
CA ASN A 27 0.99 4.40 12.47
C ASN A 27 1.04 5.91 12.13
N GLN A 28 0.38 6.71 12.96
CA GLN A 28 0.28 8.16 12.72
C GLN A 28 1.64 8.88 12.78
N LYS A 29 2.63 8.31 13.47
CA LYS A 29 3.99 8.88 13.56
C LYS A 29 4.74 8.66 12.25
N GLU A 30 4.75 7.44 11.74
CA GLU A 30 5.34 7.11 10.43
C GLU A 30 4.74 7.96 9.30
N ALA A 31 3.41 8.12 9.28
CA ALA A 31 2.76 8.99 8.31
C ALA A 31 3.18 10.47 8.46
N ALA A 32 3.42 10.93 9.69
CA ALA A 32 3.93 12.28 9.93
C ALA A 32 5.37 12.41 9.45
N ASP A 33 6.21 11.40 9.66
CA ASP A 33 7.62 11.39 9.24
C ASP A 33 7.72 11.46 7.71
N VAL A 34 6.91 10.68 6.97
CA VAL A 34 6.82 10.75 5.49
C VAL A 34 6.44 12.15 5.01
N VAL A 35 5.44 12.77 5.65
CA VAL A 35 5.01 14.11 5.28
C VAL A 35 6.06 15.17 5.66
N ALA A 36 6.76 14.97 6.77
CA ALA A 36 7.80 15.87 7.24
C ALA A 36 9.01 15.87 6.29
N GLU A 37 9.42 14.68 5.81
CA GLU A 37 10.51 14.50 4.86
C GLU A 37 10.25 15.25 3.55
N ASP A 38 9.07 15.07 2.95
CA ASP A 38 8.70 15.73 1.70
C ASP A 38 8.59 17.27 1.85
N LEU A 39 8.15 17.73 3.02
CA LEU A 39 8.06 19.16 3.35
C LEU A 39 9.38 19.77 3.82
N GLY A 40 10.47 18.99 3.93
CA GLY A 40 11.76 19.46 4.45
C GLY A 40 11.69 19.96 5.90
N ARG A 41 10.89 19.31 6.76
CA ARG A 41 10.72 19.67 8.17
C ARG A 41 11.38 18.63 9.07
N GLU A 42 12.46 19.02 9.74
CA GLU A 42 13.27 18.06 10.52
C GLU A 42 12.84 17.91 11.99
N ASP A 43 12.11 18.88 12.56
CA ASP A 43 11.82 18.88 14.01
C ASP A 43 10.32 18.88 14.36
N ASN A 44 9.93 17.94 15.26
CA ASN A 44 8.65 17.91 15.99
C ASN A 44 7.36 18.04 15.16
N PHE A 45 7.38 17.64 13.88
CA PHE A 45 6.23 17.74 12.99
C PHE A 45 5.04 16.86 13.43
N TYR A 46 5.31 15.75 14.13
CA TYR A 46 4.30 14.80 14.58
C TYR A 46 3.12 15.46 15.32
N GLU A 47 3.38 16.35 16.28
CA GLU A 47 2.30 16.99 17.04
C GLU A 47 1.48 17.95 16.17
N SER A 48 2.13 18.65 15.23
CA SER A 48 1.45 19.52 14.26
C SER A 48 0.53 18.70 13.35
N PHE A 49 1.07 17.62 12.77
CA PHE A 49 0.31 16.69 11.95
C PHE A 49 -0.88 16.09 12.71
N ARG A 50 -0.65 15.67 13.97
CA ARG A 50 -1.69 15.11 14.83
C ARG A 50 -2.82 16.08 15.11
N GLN A 51 -2.50 17.35 15.36
CA GLN A 51 -3.50 18.39 15.53
C GLN A 51 -4.23 18.67 14.22
N ASP A 52 -3.51 18.67 13.09
CA ASP A 52 -4.12 18.92 11.79
C ASP A 52 -5.19 17.86 11.46
N LEU A 53 -4.90 16.57 11.69
CA LEU A 53 -5.86 15.48 11.47
C LEU A 53 -7.07 15.49 12.42
N LYS A 54 -7.04 16.30 13.49
CA LYS A 54 -8.17 16.49 14.40
C LYS A 54 -9.04 17.68 14.02
N ARG A 55 -8.42 18.83 13.70
CA ARG A 55 -9.14 20.11 13.65
C ARG A 55 -8.81 21.00 12.46
N CYS A 56 -7.84 20.66 11.60
CA CYS A 56 -7.51 21.50 10.45
C CYS A 56 -8.71 21.64 9.51
N LYS A 57 -8.90 22.87 9.02
CA LYS A 57 -9.94 23.25 8.05
C LYS A 57 -9.36 23.71 6.72
N SER A 58 -8.03 23.78 6.62
CA SER A 58 -7.36 24.14 5.36
C SER A 58 -7.40 22.94 4.42
N ILE A 59 -8.24 23.07 3.39
CA ILE A 59 -8.35 22.09 2.31
C ILE A 59 -7.01 21.90 1.62
N GLU A 60 -6.37 22.98 1.22
CA GLU A 60 -5.07 22.97 0.55
C GLU A 60 -4.02 22.17 1.34
N LYS A 61 -3.91 22.44 2.65
CA LYS A 61 -2.95 21.75 3.52
C LYS A 61 -3.24 20.25 3.63
N LEU A 62 -4.51 19.88 3.82
CA LEU A 62 -4.93 18.48 3.91
C LEU A 62 -4.76 17.73 2.58
N THR A 63 -5.10 18.38 1.46
CA THR A 63 -4.87 17.85 0.12
C THR A 63 -3.38 17.63 -0.13
N ASN A 64 -2.52 18.55 0.31
CA ASN A 64 -1.08 18.37 0.18
C ASN A 64 -0.59 17.13 0.96
N TYR A 65 -1.01 16.97 2.21
CA TYR A 65 -0.68 15.78 3.00
C TYR A 65 -1.15 14.49 2.32
N LEU A 66 -2.35 14.48 1.77
CA LEU A 66 -2.89 13.33 1.06
C LEU A 66 -2.06 13.00 -0.19
N ASN A 67 -1.66 14.02 -0.96
CA ASN A 67 -0.85 13.84 -2.16
C ASN A 67 0.55 13.30 -1.84
N ILE A 68 1.17 13.79 -0.76
CA ILE A 68 2.47 13.29 -0.29
C ILE A 68 2.35 11.81 0.10
N LEU A 69 1.34 11.46 0.90
CA LEU A 69 1.12 10.06 1.30
C LEU A 69 0.85 9.15 0.09
N LYS A 70 0.13 9.62 -0.93
CA LYS A 70 -0.09 8.90 -2.21
C LYS A 70 1.15 8.86 -3.10
N SER A 71 2.15 9.69 -2.86
CA SER A 71 3.42 9.67 -3.60
C SER A 71 4.49 8.86 -2.88
N SER A 72 4.24 8.47 -1.62
CA SER A 72 5.15 7.65 -0.83
C SER A 72 5.43 6.29 -1.48
N GLU A 73 6.64 5.78 -1.30
CA GLU A 73 7.04 4.47 -1.83
C GLU A 73 6.12 3.36 -1.32
N LYS A 74 5.66 3.44 -0.07
CA LYS A 74 4.75 2.44 0.52
C LYS A 74 3.41 2.39 -0.20
N TYR A 75 2.86 3.55 -0.56
CA TYR A 75 1.64 3.63 -1.36
C TYR A 75 1.85 3.10 -2.78
N LEU A 76 2.94 3.53 -3.43
CA LEU A 76 3.27 3.06 -4.77
C LEU A 76 3.53 1.56 -4.81
N ALA A 77 4.19 0.99 -3.80
CA ALA A 77 4.41 -0.45 -3.70
C ALA A 77 3.09 -1.21 -3.58
N LEU A 78 2.20 -0.78 -2.67
CA LEU A 78 0.91 -1.43 -2.44
C LEU A 78 0.01 -1.36 -3.68
N HIS A 79 -0.07 -0.20 -4.34
CA HIS A 79 -0.88 -0.03 -5.55
C HIS A 79 -0.25 -0.59 -6.82
N LYS A 80 1.09 -0.64 -6.96
CA LYS A 80 1.74 -1.36 -8.07
C LYS A 80 1.55 -2.87 -7.95
N ILE A 81 1.58 -3.40 -6.72
CA ILE A 81 1.23 -4.80 -6.45
C ILE A 81 -0.24 -5.02 -6.88
N GLN A 82 -1.15 -4.13 -6.49
CA GLN A 82 -2.56 -4.22 -6.84
C GLN A 82 -2.80 -4.15 -8.36
N ALA A 83 -2.16 -3.21 -9.06
CA ALA A 83 -2.23 -3.10 -10.52
C ALA A 83 -1.65 -4.31 -11.25
N ARG A 84 -0.62 -4.96 -10.70
CA ARG A 84 -0.06 -6.21 -11.25
C ARG A 84 -1.07 -7.36 -11.15
N TYR A 85 -1.73 -7.51 -9.99
CA TYR A 85 -2.74 -8.55 -9.78
C TYR A 85 -4.03 -8.28 -10.55
N GLU A 86 -4.50 -7.04 -10.62
CA GLU A 86 -5.69 -6.65 -11.38
C GLU A 86 -5.46 -6.79 -12.88
N GLY A 87 -4.29 -6.36 -13.40
CA GLY A 87 -3.91 -6.54 -14.79
C GLY A 87 -3.81 -8.01 -15.21
N ASP A 88 -3.28 -8.89 -14.35
CA ASP A 88 -3.24 -10.33 -14.63
C ASP A 88 -4.66 -10.94 -14.73
N VAL A 89 -5.60 -10.50 -13.89
CA VAL A 89 -7.00 -10.95 -13.94
C VAL A 89 -7.74 -10.39 -15.16
N GLU A 90 -7.50 -9.13 -15.52
CA GLU A 90 -8.15 -8.48 -16.65
C GLU A 90 -7.69 -9.05 -18.00
N VAL A 91 -6.40 -9.40 -18.11
CA VAL A 91 -5.80 -9.95 -19.36
C VAL A 91 -6.06 -11.44 -19.52
N LEU A 92 -6.00 -12.23 -18.45
CA LEU A 92 -6.13 -13.70 -18.53
C LEU A 92 -7.56 -14.19 -18.26
N GLY A 93 -8.35 -13.44 -17.50
CA GLY A 93 -9.61 -13.91 -16.93
C GLY A 93 -9.39 -14.90 -15.77
N VAL A 94 -10.33 -14.91 -14.82
CA VAL A 94 -10.24 -15.68 -13.55
C VAL A 94 -10.04 -17.19 -13.78
N GLU A 95 -10.62 -17.74 -14.84
CA GLU A 95 -10.50 -19.18 -15.15
C GLU A 95 -9.11 -19.57 -15.63
N MET A 96 -8.49 -18.75 -16.50
CA MET A 96 -7.14 -19.00 -17.02
C MET A 96 -6.09 -18.81 -15.91
N GLN A 97 -6.27 -17.83 -15.03
CA GLN A 97 -5.38 -17.63 -13.87
C GLN A 97 -5.41 -18.84 -12.91
N ARG A 98 -6.58 -19.44 -12.69
CA ARG A 98 -6.73 -20.67 -11.90
C ARG A 98 -6.07 -21.86 -12.59
N ALA A 99 -6.19 -21.96 -13.92
CA ALA A 99 -5.53 -23.02 -14.69
C ALA A 99 -4.00 -22.90 -14.60
N ILE A 100 -3.45 -21.70 -14.77
CA ILE A 100 -2.00 -21.44 -14.66
C ILE A 100 -1.47 -21.77 -13.25
N HIS A 101 -2.21 -21.42 -12.19
CA HIS A 101 -1.83 -21.79 -10.83
C HIS A 101 -1.81 -23.31 -10.61
N ARG A 102 -2.77 -24.05 -11.19
CA ARG A 102 -2.78 -25.52 -11.12
C ARG A 102 -1.58 -26.13 -11.84
N ILE A 103 -1.25 -25.61 -13.03
CA ILE A 103 -0.09 -26.06 -13.81
C ILE A 103 1.21 -25.75 -13.05
N SER A 104 1.34 -24.54 -12.49
CA SER A 104 2.51 -24.13 -11.71
C SER A 104 2.72 -25.04 -10.50
N LYS A 105 1.64 -25.42 -9.82
CA LYS A 105 1.69 -26.38 -8.71
C LYS A 105 2.13 -27.77 -9.17
N GLN A 106 1.61 -28.27 -10.29
CA GLN A 106 2.01 -29.56 -10.84
C GLN A 106 3.48 -29.60 -11.25
N ILE A 107 4.02 -28.48 -11.77
CA ILE A 107 5.43 -28.33 -12.11
C ILE A 107 6.28 -28.39 -10.83
N ALA A 108 5.91 -27.64 -9.79
CA ALA A 108 6.62 -27.66 -8.50
C ALA A 108 6.64 -29.07 -7.89
N ASP A 109 5.50 -29.74 -7.86
CA ASP A 109 5.38 -31.11 -7.35
C ASP A 109 6.24 -32.12 -8.16
N HIS A 110 6.45 -31.87 -9.46
CA HIS A 110 7.32 -32.70 -10.30
C HIS A 110 8.81 -32.42 -10.07
N ILE A 111 9.18 -31.17 -9.85
CA ILE A 111 10.55 -30.78 -9.52
C ILE A 111 10.95 -31.40 -8.18
N GLU A 112 10.12 -31.27 -7.13
CA GLU A 112 10.39 -31.88 -5.83
C GLU A 112 10.54 -33.40 -5.91
N LYS A 113 9.73 -34.07 -6.73
CA LYS A 113 9.86 -35.52 -6.95
C LYS A 113 11.14 -35.90 -7.69
N GLN A 114 11.57 -35.11 -8.68
CA GLN A 114 12.82 -35.37 -9.39
C GLN A 114 14.04 -35.12 -8.50
N GLU A 115 14.00 -34.10 -7.64
CA GLU A 115 15.05 -33.84 -6.66
C GLU A 115 15.15 -34.97 -5.62
N ALA A 116 14.02 -35.49 -5.15
CA ALA A 116 13.99 -36.65 -4.25
C ALA A 116 14.55 -37.92 -4.90
N ILE A 117 14.21 -38.21 -6.16
CA ILE A 117 14.73 -39.36 -6.90
C ILE A 117 16.24 -39.22 -7.18
N SER A 118 16.70 -37.99 -7.42
CA SER A 118 18.12 -37.70 -7.67
C SER A 118 18.96 -37.83 -6.39
N ALA A 119 18.37 -37.55 -5.22
CA ALA A 119 19.01 -37.72 -3.92
C ALA A 119 19.11 -39.18 -3.46
N GLU A 120 18.22 -40.07 -3.92
CA GLU A 120 18.26 -41.52 -3.63
C GLU A 120 19.26 -42.30 -4.51
N CYS A 121 19.82 -41.68 -5.55
CA CYS A 121 20.74 -42.29 -6.52
C CYS A 121 22.22 -41.91 -6.33
N GLU A 122 22.61 -41.22 -5.24
CA GLU A 122 24.04 -41.10 -4.90
C GLU A 122 24.57 -42.46 -4.43
N PRO A 123 25.50 -43.10 -5.17
CA PRO A 123 26.06 -44.36 -4.73
C PRO A 123 26.95 -44.12 -3.51
N THR A 124 26.58 -44.75 -2.39
CA THR A 124 27.50 -44.97 -1.26
C THR A 124 28.78 -45.58 -1.80
N GLN A 125 29.92 -44.95 -1.50
CA GLN A 125 31.27 -45.33 -1.93
C GLN A 125 31.60 -46.82 -1.73
#